data_AF-A0A917UUT5-F1
#
_entry.id   AF-A0A917UUT5-F1
#
_cell.length_a   1.000
_cell.length_b   1.000
_cell.length_c   1.000
_cell.angle_alpha   90.00
_cell.angle_beta   90.00
_cell.angle_gamma   90.00
#
_symmetry.space_group_name_H-M   'P 1'
#
loop_
_entity.id
_entity.type
_entity.pdbx_description
1 polymer ?
#
loop_
_entity_poly.entity_id
_entity_poly.type
_entity_poly.pdbx_seq_one_letter_code
_entity_poly.pdbx_strand_id
1 'polypeptide(L)'
;MTPPDAARPDPSGPPLGAPPSYSTRHTLTLALLTIPTALLHGGLGATDYTTSRALGTGYMLLAGLILVHGILLLIRYAEAHDAMHDPLPRTPMYATRHERLNHHTGLALHATAATTATLMAATHHTAAVHAIAAALSVLAATLHHRTRPT
;
A
#
# COMPACT_ATOMS: atom_id res chain seq x y z
N MET A 1 13.64 -39.54 -34.49
CA MET A 1 13.90 -38.65 -33.34
C MET A 1 12.67 -37.76 -33.19
N THR A 2 11.70 -38.18 -32.37
CA THR A 2 10.46 -37.46 -32.09
C THR A 2 10.77 -36.32 -31.11
N PRO A 3 10.27 -35.09 -31.33
CA PRO A 3 10.44 -34.01 -30.37
C PRO A 3 9.76 -34.37 -29.05
N PRO A 4 10.34 -33.99 -27.89
CA PRO A 4 9.74 -34.26 -26.60
C PRO A 4 8.40 -33.54 -26.46
N ASP A 5 7.38 -34.29 -26.05
CA ASP A 5 6.04 -33.80 -25.72
C ASP A 5 6.14 -32.59 -24.78
N ALA A 6 5.78 -31.41 -25.30
CA ALA A 6 5.56 -30.24 -24.47
C ALA A 6 4.43 -30.57 -23.50
N ALA A 7 4.76 -30.62 -22.21
CA ALA A 7 3.84 -30.94 -21.13
C ALA A 7 2.54 -30.15 -21.28
N ARG A 8 1.43 -30.88 -21.49
CA ARG A 8 0.09 -30.33 -21.60
C ARG A 8 -0.26 -29.69 -20.24
N PRO A 9 -0.61 -28.39 -20.17
CA PRO A 9 -0.97 -27.77 -18.90
C PRO A 9 -2.19 -28.48 -18.30
N ASP A 10 -2.11 -28.74 -17.00
CA ASP A 10 -3.15 -29.40 -16.22
C ASP A 10 -4.45 -28.55 -16.24
N PRO A 11 -5.58 -29.11 -16.75
CA PRO A 11 -6.85 -28.38 -16.86
C PRO A 11 -7.54 -28.14 -15.51
N SER A 12 -6.98 -28.62 -14.39
CA SER A 12 -7.59 -28.50 -13.05
C SER A 12 -7.15 -27.27 -12.25
N GLY A 13 -6.16 -26.51 -12.73
CA GLY A 13 -5.82 -25.20 -12.17
C GLY A 13 -6.79 -24.10 -12.66
N PRO A 14 -7.10 -23.07 -11.85
CA PRO A 14 -7.83 -21.91 -12.36
C PRO A 14 -7.09 -21.37 -13.60
N PRO A 15 -7.79 -21.15 -14.73
CA PRO A 15 -7.19 -20.99 -16.07
C PRO A 15 -6.23 -19.78 -16.23
N LEU A 16 -5.97 -19.03 -15.17
CA LEU A 16 -5.26 -17.75 -15.14
C LEU A 16 -4.22 -17.62 -14.01
N GLY A 17 -3.99 -18.66 -13.21
CA GLY A 17 -3.13 -18.62 -12.02
C GLY A 17 -3.86 -18.21 -10.74
N ALA A 18 -3.12 -18.11 -9.62
CA ALA A 18 -3.67 -17.70 -8.33
C ALA A 18 -4.13 -16.22 -8.34
N PRO A 19 -5.19 -15.86 -7.60
CA PRO A 19 -5.63 -14.46 -7.49
C PRO A 19 -4.51 -13.58 -6.88
N PRO A 20 -4.37 -12.32 -7.32
CA PRO A 20 -3.30 -11.44 -6.84
C PRO A 20 -3.47 -11.10 -5.36
N SER A 21 -2.36 -10.81 -4.67
CA SER A 21 -2.37 -10.40 -3.26
C SER A 21 -3.25 -9.17 -2.98
N TYR A 22 -3.42 -8.31 -3.99
CA TYR A 22 -4.21 -7.09 -3.92
C TYR A 22 -5.73 -7.25 -4.19
N SER A 23 -6.25 -8.44 -4.55
CA SER A 23 -7.69 -8.65 -4.75
C SER A 23 -8.48 -8.91 -3.45
N THR A 24 -7.80 -8.88 -2.31
CA THR A 24 -8.38 -9.25 -1.02
C THR A 24 -9.00 -8.05 -0.29
N ARG A 25 -9.97 -8.32 0.60
CA ARG A 25 -10.54 -7.30 1.50
C ARG A 25 -9.47 -6.58 2.33
N HIS A 26 -8.36 -7.25 2.66
CA HIS A 26 -7.25 -6.66 3.38
C HIS A 26 -6.63 -5.48 2.62
N THR A 27 -6.51 -5.59 1.29
CA THR A 27 -5.98 -4.52 0.44
C THR A 27 -6.93 -3.33 0.38
N LEU A 28 -8.24 -3.58 0.30
CA LEU A 28 -9.24 -2.53 0.41
C LEU A 28 -9.14 -1.81 1.77
N THR A 29 -9.10 -2.56 2.87
CA THR A 29 -8.92 -1.99 4.22
C THR A 29 -7.64 -1.17 4.31
N LEU A 30 -6.55 -1.68 3.75
CA LEU A 30 -5.26 -1.00 3.75
C LEU A 30 -5.29 0.31 2.94
N ALA A 31 -5.95 0.32 1.79
CA ALA A 31 -6.15 1.52 0.99
C ALA A 31 -7.00 2.57 1.76
N LEU A 32 -8.13 2.12 2.32
CA LEU A 32 -9.04 2.96 3.12
C LEU A 32 -8.40 3.48 4.42
N LEU A 33 -7.39 2.81 4.96
CA LEU A 33 -6.60 3.31 6.08
C LEU A 33 -5.49 4.26 5.61
N THR A 34 -4.83 3.93 4.50
CA THR A 34 -3.68 4.68 3.97
C THR A 34 -4.06 6.08 3.54
N ILE A 35 -5.20 6.25 2.87
CA ILE A 35 -5.69 7.56 2.40
C ILE A 35 -5.91 8.56 3.56
N PRO A 36 -6.73 8.28 4.59
CA PRO A 36 -6.91 9.22 5.71
C PRO A 36 -5.63 9.40 6.52
N THR A 37 -4.79 8.37 6.64
CA THR A 37 -3.46 8.50 7.27
C THR A 37 -2.60 9.52 6.52
N ALA A 38 -2.59 9.47 5.18
CA ALA A 38 -1.89 10.46 4.35
C ALA A 38 -2.44 11.87 4.57
N LEU A 39 -3.76 12.05 4.59
CA LEU A 39 -4.40 13.34 4.81
C LEU A 39 -4.04 13.91 6.20
N LEU A 40 -4.01 13.07 7.23
CA LEU A 40 -3.59 13.47 8.58
C LEU A 40 -2.14 13.95 8.60
N HIS A 41 -1.21 13.20 7.99
CA HIS A 41 0.19 13.62 7.87
C HIS A 41 0.33 14.91 7.04
N GLY A 42 -0.46 15.09 5.99
CA GLY A 42 -0.46 16.31 5.20
C GLY A 42 -0.92 17.52 6.02
N GLY A 43 -1.98 17.36 6.82
CA GLY A 43 -2.47 18.38 7.75
C GLY A 43 -1.43 18.74 8.80
N LEU A 44 -0.79 17.75 9.42
CA LEU A 44 0.31 17.95 10.37
C LEU A 44 1.50 18.67 9.71
N GLY A 45 1.84 18.30 8.47
CA GLY A 45 2.89 18.97 7.72
C GLY A 45 2.60 20.45 7.48
N ALA A 46 1.35 20.78 7.17
CA ALA A 46 0.90 22.15 7.00
C ALA A 46 0.96 22.94 8.31
N THR A 47 0.57 22.35 9.45
CA THR A 47 0.69 23.01 10.75
C THR A 47 2.15 23.23 11.15
N ASP A 48 2.99 22.23 10.97
CA ASP A 48 4.40 22.25 11.37
C ASP A 48 5.25 23.14 10.46
N TYR A 49 4.80 23.39 9.23
CA TYR A 49 5.49 24.27 8.28
C TYR A 49 5.79 25.66 8.85
N THR A 50 4.88 26.18 9.68
CA THR A 50 5.05 27.48 10.34
C THR A 50 6.17 27.49 11.38
N THR A 51 6.43 26.35 12.01
CA THR A 51 7.48 26.17 13.02
C THR A 51 8.82 25.83 12.36
N SER A 52 8.80 24.94 11.37
CA SER A 52 9.96 24.56 10.56
C SER A 52 9.51 24.24 9.15
N ARG A 53 9.89 25.11 8.20
CA ARG A 53 9.55 24.94 6.78
C ARG A 53 10.08 23.62 6.24
N ALA A 54 11.31 23.25 6.60
CA ALA A 54 11.92 22.01 6.13
C ALA A 54 11.17 20.77 6.63
N LEU A 55 10.85 20.70 7.93
CA LEU A 55 10.13 19.57 8.50
C LEU A 55 8.70 19.50 7.96
N GLY A 56 7.96 20.61 7.97
CA GLY A 56 6.59 20.65 7.44
C GLY A 56 6.53 20.26 5.97
N THR A 57 7.48 20.72 5.15
CA THR A 57 7.58 20.34 3.73
C THR A 57 7.89 18.86 3.56
N GLY A 58 8.84 18.33 4.33
CA GLY A 58 9.16 16.89 4.31
C GLY A 58 7.94 16.03 4.67
N TYR A 59 7.17 16.47 5.67
CA TYR A 59 5.92 15.82 6.06
C TYR A 59 4.85 15.85 4.97
N MET A 60 4.65 17.01 4.33
CA MET A 60 3.70 17.15 3.22
C MET A 60 4.10 16.30 2.00
N LEU A 61 5.40 16.22 1.68
CA LEU A 61 5.91 15.36 0.62
C LEU A 61 5.68 13.87 0.94
N LEU A 62 6.00 13.45 2.17
CA LEU A 62 5.76 12.08 2.62
C LEU A 62 4.27 11.74 2.56
N ALA A 63 3.40 12.64 3.03
CA ALA A 63 1.95 12.51 2.91
C ALA A 63 1.50 12.35 1.45
N GLY A 64 2.03 13.14 0.53
CA GLY A 64 1.74 13.01 -0.91
C GLY A 64 2.09 11.63 -1.46
N LEU A 65 3.26 11.10 -1.11
CA LEU A 65 3.68 9.76 -1.52
C LEU A 65 2.78 8.66 -0.94
N ILE A 66 2.41 8.77 0.34
CA ILE A 66 1.48 7.84 0.99
C ILE A 66 0.09 7.91 0.34
N LEU A 67 -0.39 9.11 0.01
CA LEU A 67 -1.67 9.30 -0.66
C LEU A 67 -1.70 8.63 -2.04
N VAL A 68 -0.67 8.88 -2.86
CA VAL A 68 -0.53 8.24 -4.18
C VAL A 68 -0.53 6.72 -4.02
N HIS A 69 0.24 6.20 -3.06
CA HIS A 69 0.28 4.77 -2.78
C HIS A 69 -1.09 4.21 -2.37
N GLY A 70 -1.81 4.89 -1.49
CA GLY A 70 -3.17 4.50 -1.07
C GLY A 70 -4.18 4.49 -2.24
N ILE A 71 -4.12 5.49 -3.12
CA ILE A 71 -4.96 5.56 -4.33
C ILE A 71 -4.61 4.40 -5.28
N LEU A 72 -3.32 4.12 -5.50
CA LEU A 72 -2.90 3.01 -6.37
C LEU A 72 -3.34 1.65 -5.81
N LEU A 73 -3.31 1.45 -4.49
CA LEU A 73 -3.85 0.24 -3.87
C LEU A 73 -5.36 0.10 -4.12
N LEU A 74 -6.11 1.19 -4.02
CA LEU A 74 -7.56 1.19 -4.26
C LEU A 74 -7.89 0.87 -5.72
N ILE A 75 -7.19 1.50 -6.67
CA ILE A 75 -7.35 1.25 -8.11
C ILE A 75 -7.06 -0.21 -8.41
N ARG A 76 -5.92 -0.74 -7.92
CA ARG A 76 -5.54 -2.14 -8.14
C ARG A 76 -6.53 -3.13 -7.54
N TYR A 77 -7.10 -2.82 -6.37
CA TYR A 77 -8.16 -3.63 -5.79
C TYR A 77 -9.39 -3.67 -6.72
N ALA A 78 -9.84 -2.51 -7.23
CA ALA A 78 -10.97 -2.43 -8.15
C ALA A 78 -10.71 -3.19 -9.46
N GLU A 79 -9.56 -2.96 -10.10
CA GLU A 79 -9.15 -3.65 -11.33
C GLU A 79 -9.09 -5.17 -11.13
N ALA A 80 -8.52 -5.63 -10.01
CA ALA A 80 -8.46 -7.05 -9.71
C ALA A 80 -9.85 -7.64 -9.44
N HIS A 81 -10.72 -6.90 -8.76
CA HIS A 81 -12.09 -7.32 -8.50
C HIS A 81 -12.89 -7.44 -9.80
N ASP A 82 -12.81 -6.45 -10.68
CA ASP A 82 -13.48 -6.46 -11.98
C ASP A 82 -12.97 -7.61 -12.86
N ALA A 83 -11.65 -7.79 -12.92
CA ALA A 83 -11.04 -8.87 -13.71
C ALA A 83 -11.42 -10.28 -13.23
N MET A 84 -11.66 -10.47 -11.92
CA MET A 84 -12.14 -11.75 -11.38
C MET A 84 -13.58 -12.09 -11.79
N HIS A 85 -14.37 -11.10 -12.19
CA HIS A 85 -15.75 -11.27 -12.66
C HIS A 85 -15.88 -11.17 -14.19
N ASP A 86 -14.76 -11.04 -14.92
CA ASP A 86 -14.77 -11.00 -16.37
C ASP A 86 -15.11 -12.39 -16.93
N PRO A 87 -16.21 -12.55 -17.68
CA PRO A 87 -16.58 -13.83 -18.29
C PRO A 87 -15.63 -14.28 -19.40
N LEU A 88 -14.75 -13.40 -19.92
CA LEU A 88 -13.82 -13.67 -21.01
C LEU A 88 -12.40 -13.17 -20.68
N PRO A 89 -11.70 -13.79 -19.72
CA PRO A 89 -10.40 -13.32 -19.25
C PRO A 89 -9.33 -13.45 -20.36
N ARG A 90 -8.79 -12.31 -20.80
CA ARG A 90 -7.93 -12.25 -22.00
C ARG A 90 -6.46 -12.52 -21.76
N THR A 91 -5.98 -12.45 -20.51
CA THR A 91 -4.56 -12.63 -20.16
C THR A 91 -4.38 -13.06 -18.70
N PRO A 92 -3.39 -13.93 -18.39
CA PRO A 92 -2.97 -14.19 -17.01
C PRO A 92 -2.33 -12.91 -16.46
N MET A 93 -3.10 -12.17 -15.67
CA MET A 93 -2.85 -10.74 -15.52
C MET A 93 -1.80 -10.42 -14.43
N TYR A 94 -1.35 -11.39 -13.61
CA TYR A 94 -0.92 -11.04 -12.26
C TYR A 94 0.31 -11.72 -11.63
N ALA A 95 1.09 -12.54 -12.34
CA ALA A 95 2.35 -13.07 -11.81
C ALA A 95 3.51 -12.09 -12.08
N THR A 96 3.63 -10.96 -11.35
CA THR A 96 4.67 -9.97 -11.68
C THR A 96 5.42 -9.37 -10.49
N ARG A 97 6.73 -9.12 -10.71
CA ARG A 97 7.73 -8.48 -9.82
C ARG A 97 7.22 -7.22 -9.10
N HIS A 98 6.22 -6.56 -9.67
CA HIS A 98 5.61 -5.34 -9.15
C HIS A 98 4.91 -5.52 -7.78
N GLU A 99 4.45 -6.72 -7.40
CA GLU A 99 3.76 -6.94 -6.12
C GLU A 99 4.70 -6.76 -4.93
N ARG A 100 5.89 -7.35 -5.05
CA ARG A 100 6.95 -7.22 -4.04
C ARG A 100 7.41 -5.77 -3.89
N LEU A 101 7.55 -5.06 -5.01
CA LEU A 101 7.91 -3.64 -4.97
C LEU A 101 6.82 -2.82 -4.27
N ASN A 102 5.55 -3.04 -4.61
CA ASN A 102 4.42 -2.35 -3.98
C ASN A 102 4.37 -2.61 -2.47
N HIS A 103 4.59 -3.86 -2.05
CA HIS A 103 4.66 -4.25 -0.65
C HIS A 103 5.79 -3.52 0.10
N HIS A 104 7.01 -3.55 -0.42
CA HIS A 104 8.15 -2.88 0.22
C HIS A 104 8.01 -1.36 0.25
N THR A 105 7.51 -0.74 -0.83
CA THR A 105 7.26 0.70 -0.88
C THR A 105 6.25 1.11 0.18
N GLY A 106 5.11 0.42 0.26
CA GLY A 106 4.09 0.72 1.26
C GLY A 106 4.58 0.55 2.69
N LEU A 107 5.32 -0.53 2.97
CA LEU A 107 5.92 -0.76 4.28
C LEU A 107 6.93 0.33 4.65
N ALA A 108 7.82 0.70 3.73
CA ALA A 108 8.83 1.73 3.96
C ALA A 108 8.20 3.11 4.21
N LEU A 109 7.19 3.49 3.41
CA LEU A 109 6.46 4.75 3.57
C LEU A 109 5.81 4.85 4.96
N HIS A 110 5.07 3.83 5.37
CA HIS A 110 4.38 3.83 6.66
C HIS A 110 5.34 3.69 7.85
N ALA A 111 6.42 2.92 7.74
CA ALA A 111 7.45 2.86 8.78
C ALA A 111 8.17 4.20 8.97
N THR A 112 8.48 4.89 7.86
CA THR A 112 9.07 6.23 7.89
C THR A 112 8.11 7.22 8.53
N ALA A 113 6.83 7.21 8.12
CA ALA A 113 5.81 8.10 8.67
C ALA A 113 5.56 7.86 10.17
N ALA A 114 5.52 6.60 10.59
CA ALA A 114 5.41 6.24 12.01
C ALA A 114 6.58 6.79 12.82
N THR A 115 7.81 6.56 12.35
CA THR A 115 9.03 7.01 13.02
C THR A 115 9.05 8.53 13.17
N THR A 116 8.79 9.25 12.07
CA THR A 116 8.81 10.72 12.11
C THR A 116 7.70 11.25 13.01
N ALA A 117 6.50 10.67 12.98
CA ALA A 117 5.41 11.07 13.87
C ALA A 117 5.71 10.82 15.35
N THR A 118 6.34 9.70 15.69
CA THR A 118 6.77 9.42 17.06
C THR A 118 7.80 10.45 17.54
N LEU A 119 8.77 10.81 16.69
CA LEU A 119 9.75 11.86 17.03
C LEU A 119 9.06 13.21 17.26
N MET A 120 8.13 13.59 16.39
CA MET A 120 7.39 14.86 16.53
C MET A 120 6.49 14.86 17.77
N ALA A 121 5.86 13.73 18.11
CA ALA A 121 5.06 13.59 19.32
C ALA A 121 5.88 13.85 20.60
N ALA A 122 7.18 13.55 20.57
CA ALA A 122 8.07 13.79 21.71
C ALA A 122 8.52 15.26 21.83
N THR A 123 8.44 16.05 20.77
CA THR A 123 9.04 17.40 20.72
C THR A 123 8.04 18.55 20.52
N HIS A 124 6.81 18.28 20.08
CA HIS A 124 5.82 19.32 19.72
C HIS A 124 4.64 19.43 20.69
N HIS A 125 4.04 20.63 20.77
CA HIS A 125 2.84 20.87 21.58
C HIS A 125 1.60 20.11 21.08
N THR A 126 1.56 19.73 19.81
CA THR A 126 0.53 18.88 19.18
C THR A 126 0.78 17.38 19.36
N ALA A 127 1.47 17.00 20.45
CA ALA A 127 1.93 15.64 20.72
C ALA A 127 0.87 14.56 20.52
N ALA A 128 -0.36 14.80 20.98
CA ALA A 128 -1.45 13.84 20.86
C ALA A 128 -1.82 13.54 19.40
N VAL A 129 -1.84 14.55 18.53
CA VAL A 129 -2.20 14.37 17.11
C VAL A 129 -1.09 13.63 16.36
N HIS A 130 0.17 13.94 16.65
CA HIS A 130 1.32 13.17 16.14
C HIS A 130 1.30 11.72 16.63
N ALA A 131 0.95 11.46 17.88
CA ALA A 131 0.82 10.10 18.40
C ALA A 131 -0.27 9.30 17.67
N ILE A 132 -1.41 9.92 17.37
CA ILE A 132 -2.46 9.30 16.54
C ILE A 132 -1.92 8.98 15.14
N ALA A 133 -1.24 9.93 14.49
CA ALA A 133 -0.65 9.71 13.17
C ALA A 133 0.37 8.57 13.18
N ALA A 134 1.21 8.49 14.23
CA ALA A 134 2.16 7.41 14.42
C ALA A 134 1.43 6.05 14.55
N ALA A 135 0.40 5.97 15.39
CA ALA A 135 -0.36 4.75 15.60
C ALA A 135 -1.03 4.24 14.30
N LEU A 136 -1.63 5.14 13.52
CA LEU A 136 -2.25 4.80 12.23
C LEU A 136 -1.20 4.29 11.23
N SER A 137 -0.03 4.93 11.15
CA SER A 137 1.06 4.46 10.30
C SER A 137 1.64 3.11 10.74
N VAL A 138 1.77 2.85 12.04
CA VAL A 138 2.17 1.53 12.55
C VAL A 138 1.14 0.47 12.18
N LEU A 139 -0.16 0.78 12.32
CA LEU A 139 -1.23 -0.13 11.93
C LEU A 139 -1.16 -0.45 10.43
N ALA A 140 -0.99 0.55 9.58
CA ALA A 140 -0.87 0.37 8.13
C ALA A 140 0.39 -0.43 7.75
N ALA A 141 1.54 -0.17 8.38
CA ALA A 141 2.76 -0.96 8.20
C ALA A 141 2.56 -2.43 8.61
N THR A 142 1.86 -2.67 9.73
CA THR A 142 1.54 -4.02 10.21
C THR A 142 0.63 -4.75 9.22
N LEU A 143 -0.38 -4.06 8.68
CA LEU A 143 -1.25 -4.63 7.65
C LEU A 143 -0.47 -4.95 6.38
N HIS A 144 0.41 -4.05 5.92
CA HIS A 144 1.31 -4.32 4.79
C HIS A 144 2.12 -5.59 5.01
N HIS A 145 2.73 -5.74 6.20
CA HIS A 145 3.52 -6.92 6.55
C HIS A 145 2.69 -8.22 6.48
N ARG A 146 1.44 -8.18 6.95
CA ARG A 146 0.51 -9.31 6.91
C ARG A 146 0.05 -9.67 5.49
N THR A 147 -0.01 -8.71 4.58
CA THR A 147 -0.37 -8.91 3.16
C THR A 147 0.84 -9.14 2.26
N ARG A 148 1.92 -9.74 2.77
CA ARG A 148 3.12 -10.03 1.98
C ARG A 148 2.77 -10.95 0.78
N PRO A 149 3.29 -10.65 -0.44
CA PRO A 149 3.14 -11.55 -1.58
C PRO A 149 3.82 -12.90 -1.29
N THR A 150 3.18 -14.00 -1.66
CA THR A 150 3.71 -15.37 -1.57
C THR A 150 4.48 -15.77 -2.80
#